data_AF-A0A7H5F0A5-F1
#
_entry.id   AF-A0A7H5F0A5-F1
#
_cell.length_a   1.000
_cell.length_b   1.000
_cell.length_c   1.000
_cell.angle_alpha   90.00
_cell.angle_beta   90.00
_cell.angle_gamma   90.00
#
_symmetry.space_group_name_H-M   'P 1'
#
loop_
_entity.id
_entity.type
_entity.pdbx_description
1 polymer ?
#
loop_
_entity_poly.entity_id
_entity_poly.type
_entity_poly.pdbx_seq_one_letter_code
_entity_poly.pdbx_strand_id
1 'polypeptide(L)'
;MKKKKKKELSLDSNDFKGFSKRWQRCRSEDLPGLFYAYDQAENQTERIVSFFLDHKQVKELKRRTKSLKGTPYYLVYLGLEKGYDGEFAPEDPHFKPILQVRDQDSDQYTNGFLLQWDADPSFPTNPNESIESGPDAISGAAAFLFAHHWLETRHEDLGVPFESNAYMLGRRVKAYRFSNQESQEITKSIANFGDNPVRVYVHLGRGISVSTHPFSFRPVLQVKPDVGDDPRKKRLADEDDDTSYYDFSQPIPPQNP
;
A
#
# COMPACT_ATOMS: atom_id res chain seq x y z
N MET A 1 -13.60 -32.07 -21.18
CA MET A 1 -13.04 -30.69 -21.17
C MET A 1 -12.78 -30.26 -19.73
N LYS A 2 -11.51 -30.12 -19.30
CA LYS A 2 -11.17 -29.56 -17.98
C LYS A 2 -11.39 -28.04 -18.06
N LYS A 3 -12.37 -27.49 -17.31
CA LYS A 3 -12.53 -26.04 -17.14
C LYS A 3 -11.21 -25.51 -16.56
N LYS A 4 -10.46 -24.70 -17.33
CA LYS A 4 -9.33 -23.92 -16.79
C LYS A 4 -9.90 -23.05 -15.66
N LYS A 5 -9.52 -23.32 -14.40
CA LYS A 5 -9.83 -22.41 -13.28
C LYS A 5 -9.28 -21.04 -13.66
N LYS A 6 -10.16 -20.05 -13.79
CA LYS A 6 -9.77 -18.65 -13.99
C LYS A 6 -8.90 -18.27 -12.78
N LYS A 7 -7.64 -17.90 -13.00
CA LYS A 7 -6.74 -17.45 -11.94
C LYS A 7 -7.38 -16.21 -11.31
N GLU A 8 -7.78 -16.28 -10.06
CA GLU A 8 -8.27 -15.11 -9.33
C GLU A 8 -7.10 -14.14 -9.15
N LEU A 9 -7.36 -12.84 -9.37
CA LEU A 9 -6.37 -11.77 -9.20
C LEU A 9 -6.30 -11.30 -7.73
N SER A 10 -7.32 -11.61 -6.94
CA SER A 10 -7.30 -11.49 -5.48
C SER A 10 -6.64 -12.72 -4.85
N LEU A 11 -6.04 -12.53 -3.68
CA LEU A 11 -5.46 -13.59 -2.88
C LEU A 11 -6.53 -14.58 -2.40
N ASP A 12 -6.16 -15.87 -2.36
CA ASP A 12 -6.91 -16.87 -1.60
C ASP A 12 -6.91 -16.49 -0.11
N SER A 13 -7.99 -16.83 0.59
CA SER A 13 -8.15 -16.48 2.00
C SER A 13 -7.06 -17.07 2.89
N ASN A 14 -6.58 -18.28 2.59
CA ASN A 14 -5.51 -18.93 3.35
C ASN A 14 -4.17 -18.25 3.13
N ASP A 15 -3.88 -17.84 1.89
CA ASP A 15 -2.64 -17.12 1.57
C ASP A 15 -2.63 -15.76 2.27
N PHE A 16 -3.71 -14.99 2.16
CA PHE A 16 -3.85 -13.71 2.83
C PHE A 16 -3.69 -13.86 4.36
N LYS A 17 -4.38 -14.82 4.98
CA LYS A 17 -4.21 -15.12 6.40
C LYS A 17 -2.78 -15.53 6.74
N GLY A 18 -2.12 -16.26 5.85
CA GLY A 18 -0.71 -16.66 5.95
C GLY A 18 0.23 -15.47 6.03
N PHE A 19 0.13 -14.53 5.08
CA PHE A 19 0.92 -13.28 5.07
C PHE A 19 0.74 -12.49 6.36
N SER A 20 -0.52 -12.26 6.75
CA SER A 20 -0.84 -11.48 7.95
C SER A 20 -0.33 -12.15 9.23
N LYS A 21 -0.44 -13.47 9.35
CA LYS A 21 0.08 -14.21 10.52
C LYS A 21 1.60 -14.16 10.63
N ARG A 22 2.32 -14.23 9.50
CA ARG A 22 3.78 -14.15 9.50
C ARG A 22 4.26 -12.77 9.91
N TRP A 23 3.63 -11.71 9.39
CA TRP A 23 3.92 -10.34 9.82
C TRP A 23 3.75 -10.17 11.34
N GLN A 24 2.65 -10.68 11.90
CA GLN A 24 2.39 -10.59 13.34
C GLN A 24 3.40 -11.37 14.22
N ARG A 25 4.05 -12.41 13.66
CA ARG A 25 5.01 -13.28 14.37
C ARG A 25 6.46 -12.93 14.09
N CYS A 26 6.73 -12.04 13.13
CA CYS A 26 8.06 -11.52 12.86
C CYS A 26 8.63 -10.91 14.15
N ARG A 27 9.92 -11.12 14.42
CA ARG A 27 10.54 -10.52 15.60
C ARG A 27 10.71 -9.02 15.36
N SER A 28 10.89 -8.26 16.44
CA SER A 28 11.11 -6.82 16.35
C SER A 28 12.48 -6.50 15.73
N GLU A 29 13.50 -7.25 16.16
CA GLU A 29 14.88 -7.17 15.63
C GLU A 29 14.98 -7.39 14.11
N ASP A 30 14.06 -8.17 13.55
CA ASP A 30 14.02 -8.51 12.12
C ASP A 30 13.39 -7.42 11.24
N LEU A 31 12.58 -6.53 11.82
CA LEU A 31 11.75 -5.57 11.08
C LEU A 31 12.57 -4.64 10.16
N PRO A 32 13.67 -4.01 10.63
CA PRO A 32 14.43 -3.09 9.80
C PRO A 32 14.87 -3.67 8.44
N GLY A 33 15.33 -4.92 8.43
CA GLY A 33 15.82 -5.58 7.23
C GLY A 33 14.72 -5.94 6.22
N LEU A 34 13.44 -6.01 6.64
CA LEU A 34 12.31 -6.24 5.74
C LEU A 34 12.06 -5.10 4.76
N PHE A 35 12.58 -3.92 5.05
CA PHE A 35 12.35 -2.70 4.28
C PHE A 35 13.50 -2.40 3.30
N TYR A 36 14.15 -3.44 2.82
CA TYR A 36 15.14 -3.35 1.77
C TYR A 36 14.90 -4.41 0.70
N ALA A 37 15.29 -4.08 -0.53
CA ALA A 37 15.39 -5.01 -1.63
C ALA A 37 16.65 -4.71 -2.44
N TYR A 38 17.11 -5.69 -3.20
CA TYR A 38 18.25 -5.53 -4.08
C TYR A 38 17.76 -5.23 -5.50
N ASP A 39 18.10 -4.06 -6.02
CA ASP A 39 17.86 -3.70 -7.41
C ASP A 39 18.98 -4.26 -8.29
N GLN A 40 18.64 -5.26 -9.10
CA GLN A 40 19.58 -5.84 -10.06
C GLN A 40 20.00 -4.87 -11.17
N ALA A 41 19.11 -3.96 -11.58
CA ALA A 41 19.37 -3.04 -12.68
C ALA A 41 20.45 -2.02 -12.29
N GLU A 42 20.37 -1.51 -11.06
CA GLU A 42 21.31 -0.54 -10.50
C GLU A 42 22.44 -1.19 -9.66
N ASN A 43 22.38 -2.52 -9.45
CA ASN A 43 23.34 -3.30 -8.67
C ASN A 43 23.55 -2.74 -7.25
N GLN A 44 22.46 -2.37 -6.59
CA GLN A 44 22.49 -1.78 -5.25
C GLN A 44 21.32 -2.23 -4.38
N THR A 45 21.51 -2.17 -3.06
CA THR A 45 20.43 -2.39 -2.10
C THR A 45 19.70 -1.08 -1.85
N GLU A 46 18.38 -1.10 -2.05
CA GLU A 46 17.53 0.07 -1.93
C GLU A 46 16.52 -0.08 -0.80
N ARG A 47 16.13 1.07 -0.24
CA ARG A 47 14.99 1.17 0.67
C ARG A 47 13.72 1.03 -0.15
N ILE A 48 12.89 0.03 0.18
CA ILE A 48 11.58 -0.08 -0.45
C ILE A 48 10.67 1.06 0.02
N VAL A 49 9.90 1.62 -0.91
CA VAL A 49 9.02 2.76 -0.62
C VAL A 49 7.65 2.65 -1.27
N SER A 50 7.51 1.99 -2.42
CA SER A 50 6.26 2.02 -3.18
C SER A 50 5.86 0.63 -3.66
N PHE A 51 4.56 0.38 -3.63
CA PHE A 51 3.96 -0.83 -4.15
C PHE A 51 2.71 -0.49 -4.96
N PHE A 52 2.34 -1.30 -5.95
CA PHE A 52 1.21 -1.00 -6.82
C PHE A 52 0.33 -2.20 -7.17
N LEU A 53 -0.91 -1.90 -7.54
CA LEU A 53 -1.80 -2.79 -8.27
C LEU A 53 -1.78 -2.40 -9.73
N ASP A 54 -1.58 -3.38 -10.60
CA ASP A 54 -1.69 -3.18 -12.05
C ASP A 54 -3.15 -2.92 -12.47
N HIS A 55 -3.34 -2.44 -13.70
CA HIS A 55 -4.68 -2.15 -14.22
C HIS A 55 -5.67 -3.34 -14.17
N LYS A 56 -5.19 -4.58 -14.33
CA LYS A 56 -6.05 -5.77 -14.27
C LYS A 56 -6.53 -6.01 -12.83
N GLN A 57 -5.64 -5.85 -11.86
CA GLN A 57 -5.96 -5.92 -10.44
C GLN A 57 -6.91 -4.80 -10.03
N VAL A 58 -6.70 -3.55 -10.49
CA VAL A 58 -7.59 -2.43 -10.20
C VAL A 58 -8.98 -2.63 -10.82
N LYS A 59 -9.07 -3.20 -12.04
CA LYS A 59 -10.36 -3.57 -12.65
C LYS A 59 -11.12 -4.60 -11.82
N GLU A 60 -10.41 -5.58 -11.28
CA GLU A 60 -11.00 -6.58 -10.37
C GLU A 60 -11.38 -5.95 -9.03
N LEU A 61 -10.54 -5.07 -8.47
CA LEU A 61 -10.85 -4.29 -7.27
C LEU A 61 -12.16 -3.51 -7.44
N LYS A 62 -12.30 -2.75 -8.53
CA LYS A 62 -13.52 -2.01 -8.91
C LYS A 62 -14.74 -2.93 -9.00
N ARG A 63 -14.58 -4.13 -9.58
CA ARG A 63 -15.65 -5.14 -9.65
C ARG A 63 -16.06 -5.63 -8.27
N ARG A 64 -15.09 -5.90 -7.38
CA ARG A 64 -15.36 -6.34 -6.00
C ARG A 64 -16.03 -5.24 -5.18
N THR A 65 -15.57 -4.00 -5.28
CA THR A 65 -16.19 -2.84 -4.61
C THR A 65 -17.66 -2.70 -4.97
N LYS A 66 -18.02 -2.84 -6.25
CA LYS A 66 -19.42 -2.79 -6.72
C LYS A 66 -20.29 -3.95 -6.22
N SER A 67 -19.68 -5.06 -5.82
CA SER A 67 -20.40 -6.24 -5.31
C SER A 67 -20.65 -6.23 -3.80
N LEU A 68 -20.04 -5.27 -3.08
CA LEU A 68 -20.27 -5.07 -1.66
C LEU A 68 -21.68 -4.55 -1.43
N LYS A 69 -22.30 -4.97 -0.31
CA LYS A 69 -23.67 -4.57 0.04
C LYS A 69 -23.68 -3.30 0.88
N GLY A 70 -22.65 -3.11 1.71
CA GLY A 70 -22.49 -1.95 2.57
C GLY A 70 -21.55 -0.88 2.00
N THR A 71 -21.30 0.15 2.80
CA THR A 71 -20.31 1.20 2.49
C THR A 71 -18.91 0.58 2.42
N PRO A 72 -18.20 0.68 1.26
CA PRO A 72 -16.87 0.13 1.13
C PRO A 72 -15.87 0.95 1.95
N TYR A 73 -14.90 0.27 2.54
CA TYR A 73 -13.71 0.87 3.11
C TYR A 73 -12.45 0.12 2.69
N TYR A 74 -11.35 0.87 2.57
CA TYR A 74 -10.04 0.33 2.17
C TYR A 74 -9.16 0.05 3.37
N LEU A 75 -8.41 -1.04 3.29
CA LEU A 75 -7.38 -1.38 4.27
C LEU A 75 -6.08 -1.74 3.56
N VAL A 76 -4.97 -1.28 4.11
CA VAL A 76 -3.64 -1.78 3.78
C VAL A 76 -3.21 -2.72 4.88
N TYR A 77 -3.26 -4.03 4.61
CA TYR A 77 -2.72 -5.04 5.51
C TYR A 77 -1.21 -5.14 5.34
N LEU A 78 -0.53 -5.27 6.48
CA LEU A 78 0.89 -5.56 6.52
C LEU A 78 1.08 -7.08 6.46
N GLY A 79 1.87 -7.54 5.50
CA GLY A 79 2.11 -8.94 5.22
C GLY A 79 3.58 -9.25 5.10
N LEU A 80 3.93 -10.52 5.32
CA LEU A 80 5.30 -11.02 5.22
C LEU A 80 5.30 -12.33 4.41
N GLU A 81 6.14 -12.41 3.39
CA GLU A 81 6.40 -13.63 2.61
C GLU A 81 7.05 -14.72 3.49
N LYS A 82 6.99 -15.98 3.07
CA LYS A 82 7.76 -17.02 3.76
C LYS A 82 9.25 -16.83 3.50
N GLY A 83 10.08 -17.25 4.45
CA GLY A 83 11.52 -17.45 4.22
C GLY A 83 12.41 -16.21 4.37
N TYR A 84 11.97 -15.16 5.07
CA TYR A 84 12.92 -14.15 5.53
C TYR A 84 13.83 -14.77 6.61
N ASP A 85 15.13 -14.79 6.35
CA ASP A 85 16.18 -15.27 7.26
C ASP A 85 17.06 -14.14 7.83
N GLY A 86 16.91 -12.91 7.32
CA GLY A 86 17.64 -11.73 7.77
C GLY A 86 19.08 -11.65 7.29
N GLU A 87 19.53 -12.58 6.44
CA GLU A 87 20.93 -12.61 6.00
C GLU A 87 21.19 -11.71 4.79
N PHE A 88 20.24 -11.62 3.84
CA PHE A 88 20.39 -10.85 2.61
C PHE A 88 19.13 -10.08 2.22
N ALA A 89 19.30 -8.92 1.59
CA ALA A 89 18.20 -8.20 0.96
C ALA A 89 17.80 -8.93 -0.34
N PRO A 90 16.55 -9.40 -0.47
CA PRO A 90 16.12 -10.13 -1.66
C PRO A 90 15.86 -9.16 -2.83
N GLU A 91 15.84 -9.68 -4.05
CA GLU A 91 15.36 -8.92 -5.22
C GLU A 91 13.86 -8.62 -5.13
N ASP A 92 13.07 -9.56 -4.60
CA ASP A 92 11.66 -9.36 -4.35
C ASP A 92 11.43 -9.18 -2.83
N PRO A 93 10.99 -8.00 -2.36
CA PRO A 93 10.93 -7.71 -0.93
C PRO A 93 10.06 -8.71 -0.18
N HIS A 94 10.53 -9.16 0.99
CA HIS A 94 9.73 -10.04 1.86
C HIS A 94 8.53 -9.31 2.46
N PHE A 95 8.62 -7.99 2.67
CA PHE A 95 7.47 -7.19 3.05
C PHE A 95 6.46 -7.13 1.89
N LYS A 96 5.23 -7.59 2.18
CA LYS A 96 4.16 -7.79 1.20
C LYS A 96 2.90 -7.05 1.65
N PRO A 97 2.73 -5.76 1.31
CA PRO A 97 1.50 -5.06 1.63
C PRO A 97 0.35 -5.63 0.78
N ILE A 98 -0.85 -5.64 1.36
CA ILE A 98 -2.06 -6.16 0.72
C ILE A 98 -3.13 -5.10 0.80
N LEU A 99 -3.60 -4.62 -0.35
CA LEU A 99 -4.75 -3.72 -0.42
C LEU A 99 -6.04 -4.53 -0.38
N GLN A 100 -6.91 -4.25 0.59
CA GLN A 100 -8.22 -4.88 0.72
C GLN A 100 -9.32 -3.82 0.57
N VAL A 101 -10.39 -4.17 -0.14
CA VAL A 101 -11.67 -3.45 -0.08
C VAL A 101 -12.74 -4.35 0.53
N ARG A 102 -13.50 -3.83 1.49
CA ARG A 102 -14.57 -4.59 2.15
C ARG A 102 -15.65 -3.69 2.72
N ASP A 103 -16.77 -4.29 3.07
CA ASP A 103 -17.79 -3.69 3.93
C ASP A 103 -17.75 -4.34 5.32
N GLN A 104 -18.69 -3.93 6.20
CA GLN A 104 -18.77 -4.46 7.56
C GLN A 104 -19.10 -5.95 7.59
N ASP A 105 -19.87 -6.43 6.62
CA ASP A 105 -20.38 -7.81 6.55
C ASP A 105 -19.40 -8.79 5.86
N SER A 106 -18.37 -8.27 5.19
CA SER A 106 -17.37 -9.07 4.50
C SER A 106 -16.48 -9.88 5.45
N ASP A 107 -16.09 -11.07 5.02
CA ASP A 107 -15.09 -11.87 5.72
C ASP A 107 -13.73 -11.17 5.77
N GLN A 108 -13.03 -11.31 6.90
CA GLN A 108 -11.79 -10.57 7.18
C GLN A 108 -10.69 -10.77 6.14
N TYR A 109 -10.59 -11.94 5.55
CA TYR A 109 -9.52 -12.33 4.63
C TYR A 109 -10.05 -12.58 3.21
N THR A 110 -10.93 -11.70 2.72
CA THR A 110 -11.44 -11.73 1.34
C THR A 110 -11.14 -10.42 0.62
N ASN A 111 -11.21 -10.41 -0.72
CA ASN A 111 -10.98 -9.21 -1.53
C ASN A 111 -9.64 -8.49 -1.24
N GLY A 112 -8.61 -9.26 -0.85
CA GLY A 112 -7.24 -8.78 -0.66
C GLY A 112 -6.45 -8.93 -1.96
N PHE A 113 -5.71 -7.90 -2.33
CA PHE A 113 -4.85 -7.86 -3.51
C PHE A 113 -3.42 -7.65 -3.07
N LEU A 114 -2.55 -8.60 -3.41
CA LEU A 114 -1.11 -8.46 -3.15
C LEU A 114 -0.56 -7.36 -4.05
N LEU A 115 0.05 -6.35 -3.44
CA LEU A 115 0.71 -5.28 -4.18
C LEU A 115 2.09 -5.73 -4.67
N GLN A 116 2.49 -5.25 -5.83
CA GLN A 116 3.79 -5.51 -6.46
C GLN A 116 4.75 -4.39 -6.06
N TRP A 117 6.01 -4.69 -5.76
CA TRP A 117 7.01 -3.67 -5.48
C TRP A 117 7.31 -2.86 -6.75
N ASP A 118 7.35 -1.54 -6.62
CA ASP A 118 7.87 -0.65 -7.66
C ASP A 118 9.29 -0.22 -7.29
N ALA A 119 10.27 -0.66 -8.08
CA ALA A 119 11.68 -0.32 -7.89
C ALA A 119 11.97 1.14 -8.30
N ASP A 120 11.24 1.67 -9.29
CA ASP A 120 11.39 3.06 -9.75
C ASP A 120 10.05 3.81 -9.64
N PRO A 121 9.59 4.08 -8.41
CA PRO A 121 8.35 4.79 -8.22
C PRO A 121 8.49 6.22 -8.71
N SER A 122 7.75 6.56 -9.76
CA SER A 122 7.61 7.95 -10.18
C SER A 122 6.78 8.70 -9.13
N PHE A 123 7.49 9.38 -8.23
CA PHE A 123 6.92 10.43 -7.40
C PHE A 123 6.81 11.72 -8.23
N PRO A 124 5.78 12.55 -7.98
CA PRO A 124 5.67 13.85 -8.62
C PRO A 124 6.92 14.68 -8.28
N THR A 125 7.82 14.85 -9.26
CA THR A 125 9.05 15.65 -9.09
C THR A 125 8.77 17.15 -9.23
N ASN A 126 7.59 17.51 -9.76
CA ASN A 126 7.22 18.89 -9.95
C ASN A 126 6.35 19.36 -8.76
N PRO A 127 6.83 20.31 -7.94
CA PRO A 127 6.02 20.91 -6.88
C PRO A 127 4.80 21.70 -7.40
N ASN A 128 4.68 21.88 -8.73
CA ASN A 128 3.56 22.51 -9.42
C ASN A 128 2.65 21.52 -10.19
N GLU A 129 2.91 20.21 -10.15
CA GLU A 129 1.89 19.23 -10.57
C GLU A 129 0.65 19.43 -9.69
N SER A 130 -0.55 19.30 -10.28
CA SER A 130 -1.81 19.65 -9.63
C SER A 130 -1.84 19.17 -8.18
N ILE A 131 -1.77 20.14 -7.27
CA ILE A 131 -1.94 19.95 -5.83
C ILE A 131 -3.42 19.75 -5.46
N GLU A 132 -4.33 19.86 -6.45
CA GLU A 132 -5.75 19.66 -6.30
C GLU A 132 -6.06 18.17 -6.35
N SER A 133 -5.69 17.51 -5.28
CA SER A 133 -6.28 16.25 -4.91
C SER A 133 -7.78 16.51 -4.60
N GLY A 134 -8.67 15.58 -4.94
CA GLY A 134 -10.11 15.71 -4.65
C GLY A 134 -10.41 16.02 -3.17
N PRO A 135 -11.67 16.33 -2.80
CA PRO A 135 -12.01 16.56 -1.40
C PRO A 135 -11.46 15.42 -0.53
N ASP A 136 -10.79 15.77 0.58
CA ASP A 136 -10.16 14.84 1.54
C ASP A 136 -8.92 14.08 1.05
N ALA A 137 -8.33 14.51 -0.06
CA ALA A 137 -7.03 14.04 -0.50
C ALA A 137 -5.94 15.07 -0.09
N ILE A 138 -4.68 14.61 0.00
CA ILE A 138 -3.52 15.47 0.28
C ILE A 138 -2.81 15.89 -1.00
N SER A 139 -2.07 16.98 -0.95
CA SER A 139 -1.24 17.39 -2.08
C SER A 139 -0.14 16.37 -2.38
N GLY A 140 0.27 16.27 -3.65
CA GLY A 140 1.40 15.42 -4.05
C GLY A 140 2.70 15.77 -3.32
N ALA A 141 2.92 17.06 -3.03
CA ALA A 141 4.06 17.51 -2.23
C ALA A 141 4.04 16.94 -0.79
N ALA A 142 2.87 16.90 -0.15
CA ALA A 142 2.74 16.27 1.17
C ALA A 142 3.03 14.77 1.09
N ALA A 143 2.46 14.06 0.10
CA ALA A 143 2.72 12.64 -0.12
C ALA A 143 4.22 12.36 -0.34
N PHE A 144 4.90 13.20 -1.12
CA PHE A 144 6.35 13.13 -1.32
C PHE A 144 7.11 13.30 -0.01
N LEU A 145 6.76 14.28 0.82
CA LEU A 145 7.41 14.47 2.13
C LEU A 145 7.26 13.24 3.05
N PHE A 146 6.09 12.59 3.07
CA PHE A 146 5.91 11.35 3.83
C PHE A 146 6.84 10.23 3.33
N ALA A 147 6.91 10.02 2.01
CA ALA A 147 7.78 9.02 1.40
C ALA A 147 9.26 9.34 1.62
N HIS A 148 9.66 10.60 1.48
CA HIS A 148 11.02 11.06 1.69
C HIS A 148 11.47 10.86 3.14
N HIS A 149 10.62 11.22 4.11
CA HIS A 149 10.91 10.96 5.52
C HIS A 149 11.05 9.46 5.84
N TRP A 150 10.34 8.59 5.12
CA TRP A 150 10.54 7.14 5.22
C TRP A 150 11.88 6.71 4.64
N LEU A 151 12.26 7.24 3.47
CA LEU A 151 13.56 6.97 2.84
C LEU A 151 14.73 7.41 3.72
N GLU A 152 14.62 8.58 4.37
CA GLU A 152 15.62 9.15 5.27
C GLU A 152 15.61 8.54 6.67
N THR A 153 14.65 7.67 6.98
CA THR A 153 14.58 7.01 8.28
C THR A 153 15.80 6.09 8.46
N ARG A 154 16.51 6.32 9.57
CA ARG A 154 17.64 5.48 9.97
C ARG A 154 17.22 4.03 10.12
N HIS A 155 18.13 3.12 9.81
CA HIS A 155 17.86 1.68 9.79
C HIS A 155 17.24 1.19 11.10
N GLU A 156 17.87 1.54 12.22
CA GLU A 156 17.45 1.16 13.58
C GLU A 156 16.03 1.64 13.94
N ASP A 157 15.53 2.69 13.27
CA ASP A 157 14.24 3.32 13.57
C ASP A 157 13.08 2.78 12.72
N LEU A 158 13.31 1.90 11.74
CA LEU A 158 12.26 1.43 10.83
C LEU A 158 11.25 0.48 11.49
N GLY A 159 11.67 -0.25 12.52
CA GLY A 159 10.80 -1.18 13.26
C GLY A 159 9.91 -0.47 14.27
N VAL A 160 10.40 0.62 14.85
CA VAL A 160 9.76 1.41 15.92
C VAL A 160 8.31 1.80 15.62
N PRO A 161 7.94 2.27 14.41
CA PRO A 161 6.57 2.66 14.09
C PRO A 161 5.54 1.53 14.26
N PHE A 162 5.98 0.27 14.16
CA PHE A 162 5.13 -0.90 14.25
C PHE A 162 5.09 -1.51 15.66
N GLU A 163 6.01 -1.09 16.54
CA GLU A 163 6.22 -1.63 17.88
C GLU A 163 5.46 -0.89 19.00
N SER A 164 5.05 0.36 18.80
CA SER A 164 4.50 1.20 19.89
C SER A 164 3.17 0.72 20.49
N ASN A 165 2.48 -0.22 19.86
CA ASN A 165 1.31 -0.93 20.41
C ASN A 165 1.64 -2.30 21.05
N ALA A 166 2.90 -2.72 20.99
CA ALA A 166 3.36 -4.09 21.15
C ALA A 166 4.17 -4.32 22.42
N TYR A 167 3.91 -3.60 23.52
CA TYR A 167 4.50 -3.92 24.84
C TYR A 167 4.25 -5.39 25.25
N MET A 168 3.31 -6.07 24.59
CA MET A 168 3.23 -7.53 24.53
C MET A 168 4.02 -8.08 23.34
N LEU A 169 5.12 -8.79 23.62
CA LEU A 169 5.89 -9.57 22.65
C LEU A 169 4.96 -10.30 21.64
N GLY A 170 5.16 -10.06 20.33
CA GLY A 170 4.49 -10.80 19.25
C GLY A 170 3.14 -10.25 18.77
N ARG A 171 2.83 -8.97 19.01
CA ARG A 171 1.60 -8.33 18.51
C ARG A 171 1.83 -6.90 18.03
N ARG A 172 1.83 -6.66 16.72
CA ARG A 172 2.07 -5.35 16.10
C ARG A 172 0.88 -4.88 15.27
N VAL A 173 0.91 -3.64 14.78
CA VAL A 173 -0.13 -3.12 13.87
C VAL A 173 -0.39 -4.12 12.74
N LYS A 174 -1.65 -4.47 12.49
CA LYS A 174 -2.02 -5.49 11.50
C LYS A 174 -2.27 -4.88 10.13
N ALA A 175 -2.95 -3.76 10.13
CA ALA A 175 -3.40 -3.07 8.93
C ALA A 175 -3.63 -1.60 9.24
N TYR A 176 -3.81 -0.80 8.20
CA TYR A 176 -4.25 0.58 8.29
C TYR A 176 -5.58 0.71 7.56
N ARG A 177 -6.60 1.26 8.21
CA ARG A 177 -7.93 1.48 7.64
C ARG A 177 -8.09 2.94 7.27
N PHE A 178 -8.34 3.21 6.00
CA PHE A 178 -8.71 4.54 5.53
C PHE A 178 -10.06 4.95 6.09
N SER A 179 -10.24 6.25 6.34
CA SER A 179 -11.52 6.77 6.81
C SER A 179 -12.65 6.43 5.84
N ASN A 180 -13.90 6.44 6.33
CA ASN A 180 -15.04 6.18 5.46
C ASN A 180 -15.15 7.23 4.34
N GLN A 181 -14.76 8.48 4.64
CA GLN A 181 -14.78 9.59 3.70
C GLN A 181 -13.71 9.40 2.61
N GLU A 182 -12.43 9.21 2.98
CA GLU A 182 -11.39 8.90 1.99
C GLU A 182 -11.69 7.63 1.21
N SER A 183 -12.27 6.60 1.83
CA SER A 183 -12.63 5.37 1.13
C SER A 183 -13.68 5.60 0.02
N GLN A 184 -14.60 6.54 0.24
CA GLN A 184 -15.55 6.94 -0.80
C GLN A 184 -14.84 7.69 -1.92
N GLU A 185 -13.92 8.59 -1.59
CA GLU A 185 -13.15 9.38 -2.57
C GLU A 185 -12.19 8.51 -3.38
N ILE A 186 -11.46 7.57 -2.76
CA ILE A 186 -10.67 6.54 -3.45
C ILE A 186 -11.54 5.77 -4.45
N THR A 187 -12.75 5.39 -4.06
CA THR A 187 -13.68 4.67 -4.94
C THR A 187 -14.11 5.54 -6.12
N LYS A 188 -14.38 6.83 -5.90
CA LYS A 188 -14.71 7.80 -6.95
C LYS A 188 -13.54 8.02 -7.90
N SER A 189 -12.33 8.23 -7.38
CA SER A 189 -11.11 8.41 -8.19
C SER A 189 -10.84 7.21 -9.08
N ILE A 190 -10.91 5.98 -8.54
CA ILE A 190 -10.81 4.74 -9.36
C ILE A 190 -11.96 4.64 -10.38
N ALA A 191 -13.15 5.16 -10.05
CA ALA A 191 -14.30 5.14 -10.94
C ALA A 191 -14.16 6.13 -12.11
N ASN A 192 -13.59 7.32 -11.87
CA ASN A 192 -13.43 8.42 -12.83
C ASN A 192 -12.64 7.99 -14.08
N PHE A 193 -11.66 7.09 -13.92
CA PHE A 193 -10.93 6.53 -15.05
C PHE A 193 -11.76 5.60 -15.95
N GLY A 194 -13.00 5.23 -15.60
CA GLY A 194 -13.85 4.42 -16.48
C GLY A 194 -13.23 3.05 -16.80
N ASP A 195 -12.97 2.80 -18.09
CA ASP A 195 -12.21 1.65 -18.61
C ASP A 195 -10.74 2.00 -18.96
N ASN A 196 -10.31 3.25 -18.74
CA ASN A 196 -8.94 3.67 -18.98
C ASN A 196 -7.97 2.95 -18.04
N PRO A 197 -6.74 2.68 -18.50
CA PRO A 197 -5.68 2.13 -17.66
C PRO A 197 -5.44 3.00 -16.41
N VAL A 198 -5.38 2.37 -15.24
CA VAL A 198 -5.24 3.01 -13.92
C VAL A 198 -4.42 2.11 -13.01
N ARG A 199 -3.56 2.72 -12.19
CA ARG A 199 -2.82 2.03 -11.12
C ARG A 199 -3.21 2.60 -9.77
N VAL A 200 -3.16 1.74 -8.76
CA VAL A 200 -3.30 2.14 -7.36
C VAL A 200 -2.01 1.81 -6.66
N TYR A 201 -1.37 2.84 -6.10
CA TYR A 201 -0.12 2.76 -5.39
C TYR A 201 -0.35 2.85 -3.89
N VAL A 202 0.53 2.21 -3.13
CA VAL A 202 0.66 2.34 -1.69
C VAL A 202 2.12 2.68 -1.41
N HIS A 203 2.34 3.89 -0.93
CA HIS A 203 3.65 4.37 -0.52
C HIS A 203 3.82 4.22 1.00
N LEU A 204 5.00 3.79 1.40
CA LEU A 204 5.44 3.74 2.79
C LEU A 204 5.82 5.16 3.20
N GLY A 205 5.07 5.73 4.15
CA GLY A 205 5.25 7.09 4.60
C GLY A 205 5.57 7.16 6.09
N ARG A 206 6.45 8.09 6.46
CA ARG A 206 6.70 8.45 7.86
C ARG A 206 6.03 9.79 8.21
N GLY A 207 5.02 9.72 9.07
CA GLY A 207 4.31 10.87 9.62
C GLY A 207 4.86 11.38 10.94
N ILE A 208 4.42 12.59 11.32
CA ILE A 208 4.67 13.16 12.64
C ILE A 208 3.76 12.47 13.66
N SER A 209 4.35 11.81 14.65
CA SER A 209 3.58 11.27 15.79
C SER A 209 2.91 12.42 16.54
N VAL A 210 1.59 12.37 16.69
CA VAL A 210 0.82 13.32 17.52
C VAL A 210 0.21 12.60 18.71
N SER A 211 -0.18 13.31 19.76
CA SER A 211 -0.69 12.72 21.00
C SER A 211 -1.90 11.80 20.81
N THR A 212 -2.72 12.06 19.79
CA THR A 212 -3.88 11.24 19.39
C THR A 212 -3.53 10.11 18.41
N HIS A 213 -2.28 10.06 17.92
CA HIS A 213 -1.79 9.11 16.94
C HIS A 213 -0.30 8.82 17.17
N PRO A 214 0.05 7.91 18.10
CA PRO A 214 1.45 7.68 18.49
C PRO A 214 2.32 7.02 17.41
N PHE A 215 1.74 6.72 16.24
CA PHE A 215 2.39 5.99 15.15
C PHE A 215 3.01 6.96 14.15
N SER A 216 4.30 6.76 13.92
CA SER A 216 5.09 7.49 12.93
C SER A 216 4.98 6.89 11.53
N PHE A 217 4.32 5.74 11.31
CA PHE A 217 4.09 5.19 9.96
C PHE A 217 2.65 5.41 9.49
N ARG A 218 2.49 5.82 8.22
CA ARG A 218 1.22 5.90 7.51
C ARG A 218 1.41 5.49 6.05
N PRO A 219 0.62 4.53 5.53
CA PRO A 219 0.59 4.28 4.10
C PRO A 219 -0.13 5.43 3.41
N VAL A 220 0.45 5.93 2.31
CA VAL A 220 -0.20 6.90 1.41
C VAL A 220 -0.69 6.14 0.19
N LEU A 221 -1.99 6.20 -0.10
CA LEU A 221 -2.59 5.59 -1.28
C LEU A 221 -2.63 6.62 -2.40
N GLN A 222 -2.04 6.30 -3.54
CA GLN A 222 -2.10 7.13 -4.75
C GLN A 222 -2.94 6.43 -5.81
N VAL A 223 -3.86 7.14 -6.44
CA VAL A 223 -4.58 6.69 -7.64
C VAL A 223 -4.11 7.56 -8.80
N LYS A 224 -3.55 6.93 -9.84
CA LYS A 224 -3.05 7.64 -11.04
C LYS A 224 -3.32 6.86 -12.32
N PRO A 225 -3.40 7.53 -13.49
CA PRO A 225 -3.52 6.84 -14.77
C PRO A 225 -2.33 5.87 -15.00
N ASP A 226 -2.59 4.75 -15.67
CA ASP A 226 -1.54 3.82 -16.12
C ASP A 226 -1.07 4.25 -17.52
N VAL A 227 -0.11 5.15 -17.52
CA VAL A 227 0.35 5.83 -18.73
C VAL A 227 1.27 4.92 -19.59
N GLY A 228 1.70 3.77 -19.04
CA GLY A 228 2.70 2.88 -19.63
C GLY A 228 4.07 3.56 -19.81
N ASP A 229 5.03 2.84 -20.39
CA ASP A 229 6.37 3.37 -20.70
C ASP A 229 6.41 4.25 -21.96
N ASP A 230 5.25 4.63 -22.52
CA ASP A 230 5.20 5.44 -23.73
C ASP A 230 5.52 6.91 -23.39
N PRO A 231 6.68 7.45 -23.84
CA PRO A 231 7.09 8.81 -23.53
C PRO A 231 6.14 9.88 -24.09
N ARG A 232 5.29 9.55 -25.08
CA ARG A 232 4.28 10.48 -25.60
C ARG A 232 3.06 10.58 -24.70
N LYS A 233 2.77 9.52 -23.94
CA LYS A 233 1.68 9.53 -22.96
C LYS A 233 2.14 10.15 -21.64
N LYS A 234 3.41 9.96 -21.23
CA LYS A 234 4.00 10.65 -20.06
C LYS A 234 3.84 12.18 -20.16
N ARG A 235 4.12 12.77 -21.33
CA ARG A 235 3.98 14.22 -21.56
C ARG A 235 2.56 14.79 -21.54
N LEU A 236 1.54 13.95 -21.67
CA LEU A 236 0.13 14.37 -21.58
C LEU A 236 -0.42 14.26 -20.15
N ALA A 237 0.28 13.54 -19.26
CA ALA A 237 -0.05 13.47 -17.83
C ALA A 237 0.41 14.72 -17.07
N ASP A 238 1.48 15.37 -17.53
CA ASP A 238 2.09 16.53 -16.85
C ASP A 238 1.24 17.82 -16.84
N GLU A 239 0.20 17.94 -17.67
CA GLU A 239 -0.58 19.19 -17.82
C GLU A 239 -1.95 19.19 -17.11
N ASP A 240 -2.53 18.03 -16.81
CA ASP A 240 -3.85 17.86 -16.14
C ASP A 240 -3.85 16.53 -15.34
N ASP A 241 -2.91 16.37 -14.40
CA ASP A 241 -2.71 15.07 -13.78
C ASP A 241 -3.87 14.72 -12.84
N ASP A 242 -4.77 13.82 -13.27
CA ASP A 242 -5.90 13.22 -12.52
C ASP A 242 -5.42 12.35 -11.32
N THR A 243 -4.25 12.66 -10.76
CA THR A 243 -3.62 11.92 -9.68
C THR A 243 -4.16 12.38 -8.33
N SER A 244 -4.52 11.44 -7.45
CA SER A 244 -5.03 11.72 -6.10
C SER A 244 -4.28 10.93 -5.03
N TYR A 245 -4.02 11.57 -3.87
CA TYR A 245 -3.26 10.99 -2.75
C TYR A 245 -4.09 10.99 -1.46
N TYR A 246 -4.07 9.90 -0.71
CA TYR A 246 -4.85 9.71 0.52
C TYR A 246 -3.95 9.18 1.64
N ASP A 247 -4.01 9.75 2.84
CA ASP A 247 -3.10 9.39 3.96
C ASP A 247 -3.82 9.17 5.29
N PHE A 248 -5.12 9.50 5.39
CA PHE A 248 -5.88 9.50 6.62
C PHE A 248 -6.37 8.10 7.02
N SER A 249 -5.39 7.22 7.22
CA SER A 249 -5.57 5.86 7.66
C SER A 249 -5.26 5.67 9.15
N GLN A 250 -6.09 4.89 9.82
CA GLN A 250 -5.93 4.56 11.24
C GLN A 250 -5.37 3.14 11.40
N PRO A 251 -4.34 2.94 12.24
CA PRO A 251 -3.80 1.62 12.50
C PRO A 251 -4.82 0.76 13.22
N ILE A 252 -4.99 -0.45 12.72
CA ILE A 252 -5.76 -1.50 13.37
C ILE A 252 -4.80 -2.25 14.29
N PRO A 253 -5.01 -2.18 15.62
CA PRO A 253 -4.20 -2.91 16.57
C PRO A 253 -4.35 -4.43 16.34
N PRO A 254 -3.40 -5.22 16.86
CA PRO A 254 -3.53 -6.68 16.86
C PRO A 254 -4.81 -7.07 17.62
N GLN A 255 -5.60 -8.01 17.09
CA GLN A 255 -6.76 -8.54 17.81
C GLN A 255 -6.27 -9.25 19.08
N ASN A 256 -6.92 -8.97 20.21
CA ASN A 256 -6.79 -9.84 21.38
C ASN A 256 -7.38 -11.22 21.05
N PRO A 257 -6.72 -12.32 21.46
CA PRO A 257 -7.14 -13.69 21.20
C PRO A 257 -8.48 -14.00 21.85
#